data_AF-J9EVA3-F1
#
_entry.id   AF-J9EVA3-F1
#
_cell.length_a   1.000
_cell.length_b   1.000
_cell.length_c   1.000
_cell.angle_alpha   90.00
_cell.angle_beta   90.00
_cell.angle_gamma   90.00
#
_symmetry.space_group_name_H-M   'P 1'
#
loop_
_entity.id
_entity.type
_entity.pdbx_description
1 polymer ?
#
loop_
_entity_poly.entity_id
_entity_poly.type
_entity_poly.pdbx_seq_one_letter_code
_entity_poly.pdbx_strand_id
1 'polypeptide(L)'
;MYYHGESIAVNVHIQNNSNKTVKKIKACIAQIADICLFTTASYTCEVAKVESTEGFPVGPGATLSKVYSLCPLLSNNKDKRGLALDGQLKHEDTNLASSTTLSSETTKENLGIVVQYKVKVRLNISGPLGGELTAELPFTLTHPKPVESTEELHEQQRTKSLLNNEGLNVDLIQLDTFDLPRVEDEDIIFEDFARLRVQAAIQSDYPFDST
;
A
#
# COMPACT_ATOMS: atom_id res chain seq x y z
N MET A 1 -2.98 -5.57 -7.23
CA MET A 1 -3.24 -4.33 -6.47
C MET A 1 -3.55 -4.76 -5.05
N TYR A 2 -3.00 -4.09 -4.05
CA TYR A 2 -3.14 -4.41 -2.63
C TYR A 2 -3.41 -3.12 -1.85
N TYR A 3 -4.06 -3.26 -0.69
CA TYR A 3 -4.34 -2.14 0.20
C TYR A 3 -3.34 -2.03 1.36
N HIS A 4 -3.19 -0.83 1.92
CA HIS A 4 -2.44 -0.65 3.17
C HIS A 4 -3.05 -1.51 4.28
N GLY A 5 -2.19 -2.18 5.06
CA GLY A 5 -2.62 -3.12 6.09
C GLY A 5 -2.96 -4.54 5.58
N GLU A 6 -3.08 -4.74 4.28
CA GLU A 6 -3.40 -6.04 3.69
C GLU A 6 -2.15 -6.94 3.61
N SER A 7 -2.34 -8.23 3.91
CA SER A 7 -1.26 -9.22 3.77
C SER A 7 -1.15 -9.73 2.35
N ILE A 8 0.06 -9.67 1.80
CA ILE A 8 0.38 -10.09 0.43
C ILE A 8 0.86 -11.53 0.44
N ALA A 9 0.15 -12.40 -0.28
CA ALA A 9 0.53 -13.80 -0.47
C ALA A 9 1.46 -13.97 -1.69
N VAL A 10 2.70 -14.38 -1.43
CA VAL A 10 3.74 -14.63 -2.44
C VAL A 10 3.89 -16.14 -2.64
N ASN A 11 3.31 -16.65 -3.72
CA ASN A 11 3.44 -18.04 -4.13
C ASN A 11 4.78 -18.26 -4.83
N VAL A 12 5.66 -19.07 -4.21
CA VAL A 12 6.97 -19.41 -4.77
C VAL A 12 6.98 -20.88 -5.17
N HIS A 13 7.26 -21.13 -6.45
CA HIS A 13 7.47 -22.46 -7.00
C HIS A 13 8.90 -22.57 -7.51
N ILE A 14 9.64 -23.56 -6.99
CA ILE A 14 11.02 -23.86 -7.36
C ILE A 14 11.04 -25.23 -8.01
N GLN A 15 11.56 -25.33 -9.22
CA GLN A 15 11.88 -26.58 -9.89
C GLN A 15 13.38 -26.61 -10.18
N ASN A 16 14.13 -27.39 -9.39
CA ASN A 16 15.59 -27.41 -9.51
C ASN A 16 16.06 -28.47 -10.50
N ASN A 17 16.14 -28.11 -11.77
CA ASN A 17 16.74 -28.97 -12.81
C ASN A 17 18.27 -28.81 -12.93
N SER A 18 18.91 -28.14 -11.97
CA SER A 18 20.36 -27.91 -11.96
C SER A 18 21.10 -28.96 -11.13
N ASN A 19 22.44 -28.93 -11.17
CA ASN A 19 23.32 -29.73 -10.30
C ASN A 19 23.69 -29.03 -8.98
N LYS A 20 23.13 -27.84 -8.69
CA LYS A 20 23.39 -27.07 -7.47
C LYS A 20 22.25 -27.24 -6.48
N THR A 21 22.48 -26.86 -5.23
CA THR A 21 21.47 -26.95 -4.15
C THR A 21 21.07 -25.57 -3.69
N VAL A 22 19.78 -25.29 -3.51
CA VAL A 22 19.33 -24.05 -2.88
C VAL A 22 19.33 -24.24 -1.37
N LYS A 23 19.92 -23.31 -0.60
CA LYS A 23 20.08 -23.41 0.86
C LYS A 23 19.01 -22.66 1.65
N LYS A 24 18.62 -21.49 1.18
CA LYS A 24 17.64 -20.63 1.84
C LYS A 24 16.95 -19.71 0.84
N ILE A 25 15.83 -19.18 1.27
CA ILE A 25 15.06 -18.18 0.55
C ILE A 25 14.86 -16.94 1.41
N LYS A 26 14.89 -15.78 0.78
CA LYS A 26 14.48 -14.50 1.34
C LYS A 26 13.42 -13.90 0.42
N ALA A 27 12.21 -13.72 0.92
CA ALA A 27 11.17 -12.94 0.24
C ALA A 27 11.07 -11.58 0.93
N CYS A 28 11.13 -10.48 0.17
CA CYS A 28 10.93 -9.14 0.70
C CYS A 28 10.06 -8.29 -0.22
N ILE A 29 9.42 -7.28 0.36
CA ILE A 29 8.76 -6.20 -0.38
C ILE A 29 9.70 -5.01 -0.32
N ALA A 30 10.03 -4.44 -1.48
CA ALA A 30 10.82 -3.23 -1.58
C ALA A 30 9.96 -2.06 -2.08
N GLN A 31 10.05 -0.93 -1.39
CA GLN A 31 9.60 0.36 -1.86
C GLN A 31 10.76 1.04 -2.60
N ILE A 32 10.50 1.51 -3.81
CA ILE A 32 11.41 2.31 -4.62
C ILE A 32 10.82 3.71 -4.72
N ALA A 33 11.57 4.72 -4.32
CA ALA A 33 11.20 6.13 -4.41
C ALA A 33 12.21 6.85 -5.31
N ASP A 34 11.76 7.25 -6.49
CA ASP A 34 12.55 7.99 -7.46
C ASP A 34 12.23 9.48 -7.36
N ILE A 35 13.21 10.28 -6.95
CA ILE A 35 13.13 11.74 -6.98
C ILE A 35 13.47 12.20 -8.39
N CYS A 36 12.52 12.88 -9.02
CA CYS A 36 12.55 13.27 -10.42
C CYS A 36 12.65 14.81 -10.63
N LEU A 37 12.69 15.60 -9.55
CA LEU A 37 12.83 17.07 -9.58
C LEU A 37 14.16 17.53 -8.96
N PHE A 38 14.77 18.56 -9.57
CA PHE A 38 16.04 19.22 -9.18
C PHE A 38 17.29 18.31 -9.15
N THR A 39 17.27 17.24 -8.37
CA THR A 39 18.34 16.25 -8.24
C THR A 39 17.75 14.85 -8.35
N THR A 40 18.20 14.08 -9.33
CA THR A 40 17.73 12.71 -9.52
C THR A 40 18.38 11.76 -8.53
N ALA A 41 17.56 11.07 -7.74
CA ALA A 41 18.02 10.06 -6.79
C ALA A 41 16.97 8.96 -6.66
N SER A 42 17.42 7.72 -6.50
CA SER A 42 16.53 6.58 -6.27
C SER A 42 16.85 5.96 -4.92
N TYR A 43 15.83 5.82 -4.08
CA TYR A 43 15.92 5.17 -2.78
C TYR A 43 15.18 3.85 -2.83
N THR A 44 15.82 2.77 -2.40
CA THR A 44 15.18 1.44 -2.29
C THR A 44 15.20 1.00 -0.84
N CYS A 45 14.03 0.72 -0.27
CA CYS A 45 13.86 0.30 1.11
C CYS A 45 13.06 -1.01 1.20
N GLU A 46 13.59 -2.02 1.89
CA GLU A 46 12.81 -3.24 2.19
C GLU A 46 11.76 -2.91 3.27
N VAL A 47 10.47 -2.92 2.93
CA VAL A 47 9.36 -2.57 3.85
C VAL A 47 8.72 -3.79 4.52
N ALA A 48 8.95 -4.99 4.01
CA ALA A 48 8.62 -6.25 4.67
C ALA A 48 9.62 -7.32 4.24
N LYS A 49 9.95 -8.27 5.11
CA LYS A 49 10.86 -9.37 4.79
C LYS A 49 10.52 -10.63 5.57
N VAL A 50 10.73 -11.78 4.93
CA VAL A 50 10.69 -13.11 5.53
C VAL A 50 11.88 -13.90 4.98
N GLU A 51 12.69 -14.45 5.88
CA GLU A 51 13.72 -15.44 5.54
C GLU A 51 13.27 -16.81 6.05
N SER A 52 13.44 -17.83 5.22
CA SER A 52 13.02 -19.20 5.57
C SER A 52 14.06 -20.21 5.09
N THR A 53 14.25 -21.24 5.91
CA THR A 53 15.02 -22.46 5.60
C THR A 53 14.13 -23.70 5.56
N GLU A 54 12.82 -23.55 5.80
CA GLU A 54 11.88 -24.66 5.77
C GLU A 54 11.68 -25.17 4.33
N GLY A 55 11.82 -26.48 4.14
CA GLY A 55 11.83 -27.11 2.81
C GLY A 55 13.17 -26.99 2.06
N PHE A 56 14.20 -26.42 2.69
CA PHE A 56 15.56 -26.40 2.18
C PHE A 56 16.46 -27.37 2.97
N PRO A 57 17.52 -27.93 2.36
CA PRO A 57 18.02 -27.65 1.01
C PRO A 57 17.17 -28.23 -0.12
N VAL A 58 16.96 -27.47 -1.20
CA VAL A 58 16.35 -27.98 -2.44
C VAL A 58 17.47 -28.50 -3.34
N GLY A 59 17.66 -29.82 -3.33
CA GLY A 59 18.69 -30.51 -4.11
C GLY A 59 18.41 -30.61 -5.62
N PRO A 60 19.37 -31.14 -6.40
CA PRO A 60 19.18 -31.44 -7.82
C PRO A 60 17.96 -32.35 -8.05
N GLY A 61 17.10 -32.01 -9.01
CA GLY A 61 15.88 -32.74 -9.36
C GLY A 61 14.69 -32.53 -8.43
N ALA A 62 14.86 -31.81 -7.31
CA ALA A 62 13.79 -31.57 -6.34
C ALA A 62 12.93 -30.35 -6.71
N THR A 63 11.70 -30.32 -6.20
CA THR A 63 10.78 -29.19 -6.31
C THR A 63 10.33 -28.71 -4.94
N LEU A 64 10.00 -27.42 -4.84
CA LEU A 64 9.43 -26.81 -3.63
C LEU A 64 8.34 -25.82 -4.04
N SER A 65 7.16 -25.96 -3.46
CA SER A 65 6.06 -24.99 -3.57
C SER A 65 5.71 -24.48 -2.19
N LYS A 66 5.79 -23.16 -1.96
CA LYS A 66 5.42 -22.55 -0.68
C LYS A 66 4.88 -21.15 -0.86
N VAL A 67 3.93 -20.78 -0.01
CA VAL A 67 3.32 -19.45 0.04
C VAL A 67 3.92 -18.68 1.22
N TYR A 68 4.41 -17.47 0.97
CA TYR A 68 4.90 -16.56 1.99
C TYR A 68 3.94 -15.39 2.15
N SER A 69 3.58 -15.05 3.38
CA SER A 69 2.69 -13.93 3.68
C SER A 69 3.53 -12.73 4.16
N LEU A 70 3.42 -11.58 3.49
CA LEU A 70 4.18 -10.37 3.79
C LEU A 70 3.22 -9.17 3.90
N CYS A 71 3.31 -8.40 4.98
CA CYS A 71 2.47 -7.20 5.16
C CYS A 71 3.37 -5.95 5.25
N PRO A 72 3.35 -5.05 4.24
CA PRO A 72 4.14 -3.82 4.26
C PRO A 72 3.48 -2.76 5.17
N LEU A 73 4.01 -2.59 6.39
CA LEU A 73 3.47 -1.66 7.39
C LEU A 73 4.49 -0.60 7.79
N LEU A 74 4.07 0.66 7.92
CA LEU A 74 4.97 1.72 8.42
C LEU A 74 5.45 1.46 9.85
N SER A 75 4.60 0.85 10.70
CA SER A 75 4.93 0.53 12.10
C SER A 75 6.25 -0.24 12.25
N ASN A 76 6.56 -1.12 11.29
CA ASN A 76 7.74 -1.97 11.30
C ASN A 76 8.97 -1.35 10.61
N ASN A 77 8.86 -0.09 10.17
CA ASN A 77 9.86 0.58 9.34
C ASN A 77 10.13 2.04 9.77
N LYS A 78 9.66 2.46 10.95
CA LYS A 78 9.82 3.85 11.45
C LYS A 78 11.29 4.26 11.67
N ASP A 79 12.17 3.28 11.84
CA ASP A 79 13.61 3.44 12.01
C ASP A 79 14.35 3.74 10.69
N LYS A 80 13.74 3.43 9.54
CA LYS A 80 14.39 3.51 8.24
C LYS A 80 14.27 4.93 7.66
N ARG A 81 15.36 5.37 7.02
CA ARG A 81 15.44 6.64 6.30
C ARG A 81 15.31 6.39 4.79
N GLY A 82 14.81 7.39 4.06
CA GLY A 82 14.64 7.30 2.60
C GLY A 82 13.39 6.51 2.17
N LEU A 83 12.43 6.30 3.08
CA LEU A 83 11.09 5.80 2.73
C LEU A 83 10.22 6.96 2.28
N ALA A 84 9.42 6.72 1.26
CA ALA A 84 8.31 7.59 0.89
C ALA A 84 7.11 7.29 1.79
N LEU A 85 6.56 8.34 2.40
CA LEU A 85 5.36 8.31 3.25
C LEU A 85 4.30 9.23 2.65
N ASP A 86 3.03 9.01 2.97
CA ASP A 86 1.92 9.89 2.58
C ASP A 86 1.67 11.04 3.57
N GLY A 87 2.47 11.11 4.63
CA GLY A 87 2.37 12.10 5.70
C GLY A 87 3.69 12.28 6.44
N GLN A 88 3.65 13.04 7.54
CA GLN A 88 4.82 13.24 8.39
C GLN A 88 4.92 12.10 9.40
N LEU A 89 6.13 11.56 9.62
CA LEU A 89 6.37 10.44 10.55
C LEU A 89 5.83 10.65 11.98
N LYS A 90 5.63 11.92 12.39
CA LYS A 90 5.09 12.28 13.70
C LYS A 90 3.57 12.13 13.83
N HIS A 91 2.83 11.97 12.73
CA HIS A 91 1.38 11.83 12.73
C HIS A 91 0.98 10.36 12.79
N GLU A 92 -0.09 10.09 13.54
CA GLU A 92 -0.57 8.73 13.79
C GLU A 92 -1.20 8.08 12.54
N ASP A 93 -1.84 8.89 11.71
CA ASP A 93 -2.52 8.51 10.47
C ASP A 93 -1.58 8.28 9.27
N THR A 94 -0.27 8.45 9.46
CA THR A 94 0.70 8.33 8.37
C THR A 94 0.97 6.87 8.03
N ASN A 95 1.00 6.57 6.73
CA ASN A 95 1.31 5.27 6.17
C ASN A 95 2.50 5.34 5.19
N LEU A 96 2.85 4.18 4.64
CA LEU A 96 3.75 4.13 3.49
C LEU A 96 3.08 4.85 2.31
N ALA A 97 3.84 5.57 1.49
CA ALA A 97 3.27 6.25 0.32
C ALA A 97 2.61 5.23 -0.63
N SER A 98 1.45 5.58 -1.18
CA SER A 98 0.81 4.76 -2.21
C SER A 98 1.64 4.76 -3.50
N SER A 99 1.43 3.76 -4.36
CA SER A 99 2.13 3.67 -5.64
C SER A 99 1.68 4.80 -6.56
N THR A 100 2.62 5.45 -7.24
CA THR A 100 2.32 6.52 -8.18
C THR A 100 1.76 5.93 -9.48
N THR A 101 0.55 6.32 -9.85
CA THR A 101 -0.05 5.97 -11.14
C THR A 101 0.48 6.89 -12.23
N LEU A 102 1.12 6.32 -13.25
CA LEU A 102 1.61 7.08 -14.39
C LEU A 102 0.59 6.99 -15.54
N SER A 103 0.01 8.12 -15.95
CA SER A 103 -0.76 8.19 -17.19
C SER A 103 0.18 8.41 -18.37
N SER A 104 -0.22 8.00 -19.58
CA SER A 104 0.59 8.18 -20.81
C SER A 104 0.91 9.65 -21.12
N GLU A 105 0.13 10.60 -20.59
CA GLU A 105 0.30 12.04 -20.81
C GLU A 105 1.14 12.71 -19.72
N THR A 106 1.46 12.01 -18.63
CA THR A 106 2.16 12.58 -17.49
C THR A 106 3.66 12.33 -17.55
N THR A 107 4.47 13.37 -17.76
CA THR A 107 5.94 13.25 -17.67
C THR A 107 6.37 13.05 -16.22
N LYS A 108 7.23 12.06 -15.97
CA LYS A 108 7.70 11.69 -14.61
C LYS A 108 8.32 12.86 -13.84
N GLU A 109 8.97 13.79 -14.53
CA GLU A 109 9.54 15.00 -13.95
C GLU A 109 8.49 15.92 -13.30
N ASN A 110 7.24 15.92 -13.75
CA ASN A 110 6.19 16.74 -13.17
C ASN A 110 5.62 16.18 -11.84
N LEU A 111 5.95 14.92 -11.50
CA LEU A 111 5.39 14.22 -10.33
C LEU A 111 6.21 14.41 -9.05
N GLY A 112 7.41 14.96 -9.13
CA GLY A 112 8.32 15.11 -8.00
C GLY A 112 8.91 13.80 -7.53
N ILE A 113 8.13 12.99 -6.80
CA ILE A 113 8.57 11.69 -6.29
C ILE A 113 7.66 10.60 -6.87
N VAL A 114 8.28 9.63 -7.54
CA VAL A 114 7.60 8.45 -8.09
C VAL A 114 7.85 7.27 -7.16
N VAL A 115 6.77 6.70 -6.61
CA VAL A 115 6.82 5.58 -5.67
C VAL A 115 6.36 4.30 -6.36
N GLN A 116 7.16 3.25 -6.26
CA GLN A 116 6.88 1.92 -6.81
C GLN A 116 7.12 0.84 -5.76
N TYR A 117 6.41 -0.27 -5.88
CA TYR A 117 6.61 -1.43 -5.02
C TYR A 117 6.88 -2.68 -5.85
N LYS A 118 7.76 -3.54 -5.33
CA LYS A 118 8.00 -4.86 -5.89
C LYS A 118 8.21 -5.89 -4.80
N VAL A 119 7.72 -7.10 -5.05
CA VAL A 119 8.14 -8.29 -4.32
C VAL A 119 9.46 -8.74 -4.92
N LYS A 120 10.44 -9.04 -4.08
CA LYS A 120 11.75 -9.58 -4.47
C LYS A 120 11.97 -10.90 -3.72
N VAL A 121 12.14 -11.97 -4.48
CA VAL A 121 12.44 -13.31 -3.97
C VAL A 121 13.89 -13.64 -4.32
N ARG A 122 14.69 -13.94 -3.31
CA ARG A 122 16.12 -14.26 -3.42
C ARG A 122 16.36 -15.68 -2.93
N LEU A 123 17.01 -16.49 -3.75
CA LEU A 123 17.40 -17.86 -3.47
C LEU A 123 18.92 -17.95 -3.36
N ASN A 124 19.42 -18.44 -2.23
CA ASN A 124 20.85 -18.63 -2.01
C ASN A 124 21.26 -20.03 -2.46
N ILE A 125 22.16 -20.12 -3.42
CA ILE A 125 22.60 -21.35 -4.05
C ILE A 125 23.95 -21.79 -3.44
N SER A 126 24.06 -23.06 -3.07
CA SER A 126 25.28 -23.68 -2.58
C SER A 126 26.33 -23.82 -3.69
N GLY A 127 27.61 -23.72 -3.32
CA GLY A 127 28.73 -24.01 -4.20
C GLY A 127 29.97 -23.18 -3.86
N PRO A 128 31.15 -23.55 -4.39
CA PRO A 128 32.42 -22.89 -4.10
C PRO A 128 32.46 -21.42 -4.54
N LEU A 129 31.63 -21.03 -5.52
CA LEU A 129 31.54 -19.65 -6.01
C LEU A 129 30.37 -18.84 -5.42
N GLY A 130 29.51 -19.42 -4.58
CA GLY A 130 28.37 -18.74 -3.95
C GLY A 130 27.42 -18.04 -4.94
N GLY A 131 26.33 -18.69 -5.34
CA GLY A 131 25.37 -18.10 -6.29
C GLY A 131 24.14 -17.53 -5.60
N GLU A 132 23.55 -16.50 -6.20
CA GLU A 132 22.23 -16.00 -5.82
C GLU A 132 21.34 -15.90 -7.06
N LEU A 133 20.09 -16.35 -6.94
CA LEU A 133 19.05 -16.16 -7.94
C LEU A 133 17.99 -15.23 -7.38
N THR A 134 17.66 -14.18 -8.13
CA THR A 134 16.65 -13.19 -7.72
C THR A 134 15.54 -13.11 -8.76
N ALA A 135 14.29 -13.13 -8.30
CA ALA A 135 13.09 -12.82 -9.08
C ALA A 135 12.38 -11.61 -8.48
N GLU A 136 11.83 -10.74 -9.32
CA GLU A 136 11.12 -9.53 -8.90
C GLU A 136 9.77 -9.44 -9.60
N LEU A 137 8.73 -9.02 -8.87
CA LEU A 137 7.39 -8.82 -9.40
C LEU A 137 6.83 -7.48 -8.90
N PRO A 138 6.53 -6.51 -9.80
CA PRO A 138 5.96 -5.23 -9.39
C PRO A 138 4.49 -5.38 -8.98
N PHE A 139 4.04 -4.51 -8.07
CA PHE A 139 2.62 -4.41 -7.72
C PHE A 139 2.26 -2.98 -7.29
N THR A 140 0.96 -2.70 -7.26
CA THR A 140 0.39 -1.42 -6.81
C THR A 140 -0.14 -1.55 -5.37
N LEU A 141 0.37 -0.71 -4.47
CA LEU A 141 -0.12 -0.48 -3.11
C LEU A 141 -0.92 0.82 -3.05
N THR A 142 -2.12 0.82 -2.46
CA THR A 142 -2.98 2.02 -2.37
C THR A 142 -3.85 2.00 -1.11
N HIS A 143 -4.59 3.07 -0.85
CA HIS A 143 -5.71 3.06 0.10
C HIS A 143 -6.93 2.33 -0.47
N PRO A 144 -7.77 1.72 0.40
CA PRO A 144 -9.07 1.18 0.01
C PRO A 144 -9.93 2.29 -0.60
N LYS A 145 -10.84 1.89 -1.48
CA LYS A 145 -11.83 2.83 -2.02
C LYS A 145 -12.66 3.40 -0.86
N PRO A 146 -12.91 4.72 -0.85
CA PRO A 146 -13.90 5.30 0.05
C PRO A 146 -15.23 4.54 -0.11
N VAL A 147 -15.98 4.41 0.99
CA VAL A 147 -17.34 3.89 0.93
C VAL A 147 -18.15 4.90 0.10
N GLU A 148 -18.82 4.45 -0.96
CA GLU A 148 -19.69 5.31 -1.76
C GLU A 148 -20.71 5.96 -0.81
N SER A 149 -20.66 7.29 -0.70
CA SER A 149 -21.64 8.01 0.11
C SER A 149 -23.00 7.89 -0.57
N THR A 150 -24.05 7.72 0.24
CA THR A 150 -25.45 7.61 -0.22
C THR A 150 -25.87 8.77 -1.15
N GLU A 151 -25.13 9.88 -1.13
CA GLU A 151 -25.28 11.03 -2.02
C GLU A 151 -25.04 10.71 -3.51
N GLU A 152 -24.06 9.87 -3.86
CA GLU A 152 -23.79 9.50 -5.26
C GLU A 152 -24.91 8.64 -5.87
N LEU A 153 -25.61 7.86 -5.04
CA LEU A 153 -26.80 7.09 -5.45
C LEU A 153 -28.01 8.00 -5.74
N HIS A 154 -28.14 9.12 -5.02
CA HIS A 154 -29.25 10.07 -5.19
C HIS A 154 -29.08 10.95 -6.44
N GLU A 155 -27.85 11.32 -6.80
CA GLU A 155 -27.55 12.09 -8.03
C GLU A 155 -27.91 11.29 -9.30
N GLN A 156 -27.64 9.98 -9.30
CA GLN A 156 -27.96 9.08 -10.43
C GLN A 156 -29.47 8.83 -10.59
N GLN A 157 -30.24 8.93 -9.51
CA GLN A 157 -31.71 8.85 -9.57
C GLN A 157 -32.32 10.15 -10.12
N ARG A 158 -31.75 11.32 -9.76
CA ARG A 158 -32.21 12.64 -10.20
C ARG A 158 -32.02 12.89 -11.71
N THR A 159 -30.97 12.33 -12.31
CA THR A 159 -30.71 12.49 -13.75
C THR A 159 -31.64 11.65 -14.64
N LYS A 160 -32.09 10.48 -14.17
CA LYS A 160 -33.04 9.63 -14.93
C LYS A 160 -34.46 10.18 -14.97
N SER A 161 -34.90 10.91 -13.94
CA SER A 161 -36.25 11.49 -13.90
C SER A 161 -36.43 12.69 -14.84
N LEU A 162 -35.36 13.42 -15.16
CA LEU A 162 -35.43 14.61 -16.03
C LEU A 162 -35.55 14.26 -17.52
N LEU A 163 -35.00 13.12 -17.96
CA LEU A 163 -35.08 12.65 -19.34
C LEU A 163 -36.45 12.08 -19.72
N ASN A 164 -37.29 11.75 -18.73
CA ASN A 164 -38.57 11.07 -18.96
C ASN A 164 -39.76 12.04 -19.09
N ASN A 165 -39.51 13.35 -19.02
CA ASN A 165 -40.56 14.37 -18.97
C ASN A 165 -40.38 15.45 -20.06
N GLU A 166 -40.19 15.03 -21.32
CA GLU A 166 -40.42 15.93 -22.46
C GLU A 166 -41.92 16.03 -22.72
N GLY A 167 -42.59 17.03 -22.13
CA GLY A 167 -44.01 17.20 -22.46
C GLY A 167 -44.87 18.25 -21.78
N LEU A 168 -44.41 19.10 -20.85
CA LEU A 168 -45.29 20.14 -20.29
C LEU A 168 -44.54 21.45 -20.02
N ASN A 169 -44.80 22.44 -20.87
CA ASN A 169 -44.54 23.85 -20.61
C ASN A 169 -45.73 24.39 -19.82
N VAL A 170 -45.54 24.62 -18.52
CA VAL A 170 -46.41 25.49 -17.73
C VAL A 170 -45.52 26.27 -16.77
N ASP A 171 -45.42 27.57 -17.02
CA ASP A 171 -44.82 28.54 -16.12
C ASP A 171 -45.73 28.67 -14.89
N LEU A 172 -45.44 27.88 -13.87
CA LEU A 172 -46.00 27.97 -12.53
C LEU A 172 -44.81 27.94 -11.57
N ILE A 173 -44.50 29.08 -10.96
CA ILE A 173 -43.74 29.08 -9.70
C ILE A 173 -44.66 28.44 -8.66
N GLN A 174 -44.73 27.12 -8.67
CA GLN A 174 -45.27 26.30 -7.63
C GLN A 174 -44.14 26.09 -6.63
N LEU A 175 -44.22 26.80 -5.49
CA LEU A 175 -43.40 26.53 -4.34
C LEU A 175 -43.91 25.24 -3.68
N ASP A 176 -43.85 24.14 -4.42
CA ASP A 176 -44.10 22.82 -3.88
C ASP A 176 -42.90 22.53 -2.96
N THR A 177 -43.19 22.60 -1.67
CA THR A 177 -42.36 22.05 -0.61
C THR A 177 -42.36 20.54 -0.82
N PHE A 178 -41.61 20.07 -1.82
CA PHE A 178 -41.36 18.65 -1.99
C PHE A 178 -40.65 18.19 -0.73
N ASP A 179 -41.27 17.23 -0.05
CA ASP A 179 -40.70 16.42 1.04
C ASP A 179 -39.41 15.75 0.54
N LEU A 180 -38.33 16.54 0.44
CA LEU A 180 -37.00 16.01 0.60
C LEU A 180 -36.97 15.45 2.02
N PRO A 181 -36.54 14.20 2.25
CA PRO A 181 -36.18 13.80 3.59
C PRO A 181 -35.19 14.84 4.08
N ARG A 182 -35.63 15.64 5.04
CA ARG A 182 -34.82 16.64 5.69
C ARG A 182 -33.55 15.94 6.14
N VAL A 183 -32.42 16.31 5.54
CA VAL A 183 -31.09 16.01 6.06
C VAL A 183 -30.86 16.89 7.31
N GLU A 184 -31.88 17.01 8.19
CA GLU A 184 -31.89 17.92 9.33
C GLU A 184 -31.37 17.29 10.62
N ASP A 185 -30.91 16.03 10.61
CA ASP A 185 -30.41 15.36 11.83
C ASP A 185 -28.95 14.87 11.71
N GLU A 186 -28.14 15.37 10.77
CA GLU A 186 -26.68 15.18 10.84
C GLU A 186 -26.09 16.37 11.61
N ASP A 187 -25.99 16.22 12.93
CA ASP A 187 -25.30 17.20 13.79
C ASP A 187 -23.86 17.38 13.28
N ILE A 188 -23.51 18.60 12.86
CA ILE A 188 -22.14 18.92 12.43
C ILE A 188 -21.24 18.87 13.67
N ILE A 189 -20.39 17.85 13.74
CA ILE A 189 -19.37 17.73 14.77
C ILE A 189 -18.14 18.53 14.34
N PHE A 190 -17.78 19.55 15.12
CA PHE A 190 -16.53 20.27 14.92
C PHE A 190 -15.38 19.55 15.62
N GLU A 191 -14.37 19.21 14.85
CA GLU A 191 -13.09 18.67 15.33
C GLU A 191 -11.93 19.57 14.88
N ASP A 192 -10.79 19.46 15.56
CA ASP A 192 -9.60 20.22 15.20
C ASP A 192 -8.97 19.65 13.92
N PHE A 193 -8.50 20.53 13.03
CA PHE A 193 -7.75 20.14 11.82
C PHE A 193 -6.35 19.61 12.16
N ALA A 194 -5.85 19.90 13.37
CA ALA A 194 -4.55 19.42 13.81
C ALA A 194 -4.52 17.89 13.96
N ARG A 195 -3.73 17.23 13.10
CA ARG A 195 -3.52 15.77 13.16
C ARG A 195 -2.91 15.33 14.49
N LEU A 196 -3.43 14.24 15.03
CA LEU A 196 -2.90 13.58 16.22
C LEU A 196 -1.44 13.17 16.03
N ARG A 197 -0.65 13.38 17.07
CA ARG A 197 0.77 13.01 17.09
C ARG A 197 0.94 11.62 17.69
N VAL A 198 1.83 10.84 17.10
CA VAL A 198 2.25 9.55 17.65
C VAL A 198 2.79 9.76 19.07
N GLN A 199 2.23 9.05 20.05
CA GLN A 199 2.78 9.01 21.39
C GLN A 199 4.12 8.28 21.38
N ALA A 200 5.16 8.88 21.97
CA ALA A 200 6.44 8.21 22.13
C ALA A 200 6.25 6.97 23.01
N ALA A 201 6.76 5.82 22.57
CA ALA A 201 6.84 4.65 23.44
C ALA A 201 7.68 5.03 24.66
N ILE A 202 7.05 5.10 25.83
CA ILE A 202 7.76 5.21 27.10
C ILE A 202 8.50 3.89 27.25
N GLN A 203 9.78 3.89 26.90
CA GLN A 203 10.70 2.84 27.28
C GLN A 203 10.82 2.94 28.79
N SER A 204 10.08 2.11 29.52
CA SER A 204 10.17 2.00 30.96
C SER A 204 11.49 1.35 31.32
N ASP A 205 12.57 2.14 31.32
CA ASP A 205 13.79 1.83 32.05
C ASP A 205 13.46 1.88 33.55
N TYR A 206 12.93 0.77 34.07
CA TYR A 206 12.99 0.50 35.50
C TYR A 206 14.34 -0.16 35.79
N PRO A 207 15.31 0.53 36.42
CA PRO A 207 16.45 -0.16 36.99
C PRO A 207 15.94 -1.00 38.17
N PHE A 208 16.10 -2.31 38.04
CA PHE A 208 15.97 -3.26 39.14
C PHE A 208 17.12 -2.98 40.11
N ASP A 209 16.84 -2.29 41.22
CA ASP A 209 17.79 -2.19 42.33
C ASP A 209 17.39 -3.25 43.35
N SER A 210 18.11 -4.37 43.33
CA SER A 210 18.04 -5.41 44.35
C SER A 210 18.96 -5.03 45.50
N THR A 211 18.39 -4.78 46.68
CA THR A 211 19.05 -4.99 47.97
C THR A 211 18.33 -6.08 48.73
#